data_AF-A0A0B6ZT79-F1
#
_entry.id   AF-A0A0B6ZT79-F1
#
_cell.length_a   1.000
_cell.length_b   1.000
_cell.length_c   1.000
_cell.angle_alpha   90.00
_cell.angle_beta   90.00
_cell.angle_gamma   90.00
#
_symmetry.space_group_name_H-M   'P 1'
#
loop_
_entity.id
_entity.type
_entity.pdbx_description
1 polymer ?
#
loop_
_entity_poly.entity_id
_entity_poly.type
_entity_poly.pdbx_seq_one_letter_code
_entity_poly.pdbx_strand_id
1 'polypeptide(L)' 'MGQTLSEPVTTKFSSKSENNFVKVGSSCMQGWRINMEDAHSHLLSLPGDKDAC' A
#
# COMPACT_ATOMS: atom_id res chain seq x y z
N MET A 1 -27.77 -8.68 10.07
CA MET A 1 -27.07 -7.41 9.78
C MET A 1 -25.63 -7.76 9.39
N GLY A 2 -25.07 -7.09 8.38
CA GLY A 2 -23.79 -7.46 7.78
C GLY A 2 -22.63 -7.51 8.78
N GLN A 3 -21.67 -8.41 8.51
CA GLN A 3 -20.47 -8.62 9.31
C GLN A 3 -19.53 -7.40 9.20
N THR A 4 -19.56 -6.52 10.20
CA THR A 4 -18.64 -5.38 10.35
C THR A 4 -18.13 -5.30 11.78
N LEU A 5 -16.96 -4.70 11.98
CA LEU A 5 -16.38 -4.50 13.30
C LEU A 5 -17.17 -3.46 14.12
N SER A 6 -17.05 -3.52 15.45
CA SER A 6 -17.64 -2.55 16.38
C SER A 6 -16.95 -1.19 16.34
N GLU A 7 -15.68 -1.17 15.93
CA GLU A 7 -14.87 0.03 15.73
C GLU A 7 -13.94 -0.17 14.51
N PRO A 8 -13.52 0.91 13.83
CA PRO A 8 -12.66 0.78 12.67
C PRO A 8 -11.22 0.49 13.10
N VAL A 9 -10.56 -0.41 12.38
CA VAL A 9 -9.11 -0.55 12.45
C VAL A 9 -8.48 0.65 11.77
N THR A 10 -7.84 1.50 12.57
CA THR A 10 -7.23 2.76 12.13
C THR A 10 -5.72 2.67 11.86
N THR A 11 -5.12 1.50 12.08
CA THR A 11 -3.72 1.23 11.75
C THR A 11 -3.49 1.46 10.26
N LYS A 12 -2.52 2.33 9.94
CA LYS A 12 -2.15 2.66 8.56
C LYS A 12 -0.86 1.95 8.19
N PHE A 13 -0.86 1.33 7.03
CA PHE A 13 0.34 0.81 6.40
C PHE A 13 0.73 1.74 5.27
N SER A 14 1.75 2.56 5.51
CA SER A 14 2.23 3.54 4.54
C SER A 14 3.59 3.10 3.99
N SER A 15 3.70 3.10 2.67
CA SER A 15 4.91 2.73 1.94
C SER A 15 5.36 3.91 1.08
N LYS A 16 6.67 4.12 0.97
CA LYS A 16 7.26 5.11 0.07
C LYS A 16 8.34 4.46 -0.78
N SER A 17 8.39 4.82 -2.05
CA SER A 17 9.42 4.39 -2.99
C SER A 17 9.79 5.56 -3.88
N GLU A 18 11.06 5.71 -4.22
CA GLU A 18 11.52 6.74 -5.14
C GLU A 18 12.65 6.22 -6.05
N ASN A 19 12.75 6.80 -7.25
CA ASN A 19 13.88 6.66 -8.16
C ASN A 19 14.20 8.06 -8.75
N ASN A 20 15.14 8.12 -9.71
CA ASN A 20 15.56 9.39 -10.31
C ASN A 20 14.46 10.13 -11.10
N PHE A 21 13.35 9.46 -11.41
CA PHE A 21 12.28 10.00 -12.26
C PHE A 21 10.99 10.29 -11.47
N VAL A 22 10.65 9.45 -10.50
CA VAL A 22 9.36 9.51 -9.80
C VAL A 22 9.50 9.22 -8.32
N LYS A 23 8.58 9.80 -7.55
CA LYS A 23 8.36 9.52 -6.13
C LYS A 23 6.94 8.99 -5.95
N VAL A 24 6.80 7.85 -5.28
CA VAL A 24 5.52 7.17 -5.07
C VAL A 24 5.31 6.97 -3.57
N GLY A 25 4.09 7.27 -3.12
CA GLY A 25 3.64 6.99 -1.77
C GLY A 25 2.31 6.26 -1.81
N SER A 26 2.12 5.31 -0.89
CA SER A 26 0.86 4.61 -0.67
C SER A 26 0.55 4.57 0.81
N SER A 27 -0.73 4.53 1.13
CA SER A 27 -1.23 4.29 2.48
C SER A 27 -2.52 3.50 2.40
N CYS A 28 -2.61 2.40 3.14
CA CYS A 28 -3.82 1.61 3.25
C CYS A 28 -4.23 1.42 4.71
N MET A 29 -5.54 1.24 4.93
CA MET A 29 -6.16 1.10 6.24
C MET A 29 -7.37 0.17 6.12
N GLN A 30 -7.51 -0.79 7.03
CA GLN A 30 -8.59 -1.80 6.99
C GLN A 30 -9.98 -1.20 7.22
N GLY A 31 -10.09 -0.21 8.12
CA GLY A 31 -11.37 0.40 8.45
C GLY A 31 -12.33 -0.57 9.14
N TRP A 32 -13.60 -0.58 8.73
CA TRP A 32 -14.67 -1.32 9.40
C TRP A 32 -14.82 -2.78 8.94
N ARG A 33 -14.03 -3.20 7.96
CA ARG A 33 -14.06 -4.57 7.42
C ARG A 33 -13.42 -5.54 8.41
N ILE A 34 -13.91 -6.79 8.45
CA ILE A 34 -13.35 -7.84 9.32
C ILE A 34 -11.92 -8.18 8.90
N ASN A 35 -11.69 -8.29 7.60
CA ASN A 35 -10.37 -8.59 7.03
C ASN A 35 -9.95 -7.48 6.07
N MET A 36 -8.64 -7.24 6.01
CA MET A 36 -8.03 -6.39 5.01
C MET A 36 -7.61 -7.23 3.81
N GLU A 37 -8.35 -7.11 2.71
CA GLU A 37 -8.11 -7.86 1.47
C GLU A 37 -7.29 -7.04 0.45
N ASP A 38 -7.03 -5.76 0.75
CA ASP A 38 -6.24 -4.87 -0.09
C ASP A 38 -4.74 -5.26 -0.08
N ALA A 39 -4.13 -5.31 -1.26
CA ALA A 39 -2.69 -5.51 -1.45
C ALA A 39 -2.13 -4.47 -2.43
N HIS A 40 -0.89 -4.03 -2.23
CA HIS A 40 -0.21 -3.10 -3.13
C HIS A 40 1.27 -3.45 -3.28
N SER A 41 1.82 -3.17 -4.47
CA SER A 41 3.24 -3.35 -4.78
C SER A 41 3.75 -2.12 -5.53
N HIS A 42 4.93 -1.64 -5.15
CA HIS A 42 5.61 -0.53 -5.83
C HIS A 42 6.98 -1.00 -6.31
N LEU A 43 7.10 -1.18 -7.62
CA LEU A 43 8.36 -1.56 -8.27
C LEU A 43 8.77 -0.44 -9.22
N LEU A 44 9.78 0.33 -8.82
CA LEU A 44 10.25 1.50 -9.58
C LEU A 44 11.44 1.19 -10.49
N SER A 45 11.99 -0.02 -10.38
CA SER A 45 13.10 -0.49 -11.21
C SER A 45 12.89 -1.98 -11.45
N LEU A 46 12.87 -2.40 -12.72
CA LEU A 46 12.72 -3.81 -13.07
C LEU A 46 14.09 -4.53 -12.96
N PRO A 47 14.10 -5.84 -12.65
CA PRO A 47 15.34 -6.61 -12.67
C PRO A 47 15.98 -6.57 -14.06
N GLY A 48 17.19 -6.01 -14.15
CA GLY A 48 17.93 -5.85 -15.41
C GLY A 48 17.83 -4.45 -16.03
N ASP A 49 17.05 -3.55 -15.45
CA ASP A 49 16.90 -2.18 -15.94
C ASP A 49 18.02 -1.28 -15.40
N LYS A 50 19.05 -1.05 -16.23
CA LYS A 50 20.27 -0.31 -15.85
C LYS A 50 20.03 1.19 -15.68
N ASP A 51 18.99 1.72 -16.32
CA ASP A 51 18.69 3.15 -16.35
C ASP A 51 17.69 3.57 -15.28
N ALA A 52 17.14 2.60 -14.52
CA ALA A 52 16.16 2.84 -13.47
C ALA A 52 16.77 3.10 -12.07
N CYS A 53 18.10 3.16 -11.97
CA CYS A 53 18.91 3.49 -10.79
C CYS A 53 19.30 4.97 -10.77
#